data_AF-A0A2R2MT57-F1
#
_entry.id   AF-A0A2R2MT57-F1
#
_cell.length_a   1.000
_cell.length_b   1.000
_cell.length_c   1.000
_cell.angle_alpha   90.00
_cell.angle_beta   90.00
_cell.angle_gamma   90.00
#
_symmetry.space_group_name_H-M   'P 1'
#
loop_
_entity.id
_entity.type
_entity.pdbx_description
1 polymer ?
#
loop_
_entity_poly.entity_id
_entity_poly.type
_entity_poly.pdbx_seq_one_letter_code
_entity_poly.pdbx_strand_id
1 'polypeptide(L)'
;MAVSQPRQNYAVESEAGVNKQINMELYASYVYHSMAYYFDRDDVALPGFHKFFKKASEEEREHAEKLMKFQNQRGGRIVLQDIRKPEKDEWGDGLAAMQVALALEKNVNQALLDLHKVAADNGDAQAYYFDRDDVALPGFHKFFKKASEEEREHAEKLMKFQNQRGGRIVLQDIRKPEKDEWGDGLAAMQVALALEKNVNQALLDLHKVAADNGDAQMTDFIEGHYLTEQVESIKQISDHITNLKRCGKGLGEYMFDKETLQD
;
A
#
# COMPACT_ATOMS: atom_id res chain seq x y z
N MET A 1 24.43 -2.14 12.72
CA MET A 1 23.07 -2.63 13.04
C MET A 1 23.19 -4.00 13.67
N ALA A 2 22.36 -4.33 14.65
CA ALA A 2 22.33 -5.69 15.21
C ALA A 2 21.74 -6.66 14.16
N VAL A 3 22.31 -7.85 14.06
CA VAL A 3 21.79 -8.91 13.19
C VAL A 3 20.41 -9.33 13.71
N SER A 4 19.43 -9.43 12.81
CA SER A 4 18.08 -9.91 13.14
C SER A 4 18.17 -11.33 13.72
N GLN A 5 17.51 -11.57 14.85
CA GLN A 5 17.57 -12.83 15.59
C GLN A 5 17.11 -14.09 14.79
N PRO A 6 16.15 -14.04 13.84
CA PRO A 6 15.70 -15.22 13.11
C PRO A 6 16.52 -15.43 11.84
N ARG A 7 17.47 -14.52 11.52
CA ARG A 7 18.18 -14.53 10.25
C ARG A 7 19.15 -15.71 10.23
N GLN A 8 18.74 -16.76 9.54
CA GLN A 8 19.51 -17.98 9.38
C GLN A 8 19.46 -18.43 7.92
N ASN A 9 20.63 -18.73 7.35
CA ASN A 9 20.77 -19.17 5.97
C ASN A 9 20.02 -18.29 4.95
N TYR A 10 20.02 -16.97 5.18
CA TYR A 10 19.33 -15.99 4.33
C TYR A 10 20.34 -15.02 3.72
N ALA A 11 20.73 -15.33 2.48
CA ALA A 11 21.72 -14.55 1.74
C ALA A 11 21.22 -13.14 1.46
N VAL A 12 22.14 -12.18 1.35
CA VAL A 12 21.80 -10.77 1.06
C VAL A 12 21.21 -10.62 -0.34
N GLU A 13 21.60 -11.51 -1.25
CA GLU A 13 21.08 -11.63 -2.61
C GLU A 13 19.64 -12.13 -2.62
N SER A 14 19.30 -13.13 -1.79
CA SER A 14 17.92 -13.60 -1.60
C SER A 14 17.03 -12.46 -1.06
N GLU A 15 17.51 -11.76 -0.04
CA GLU A 15 16.83 -10.61 0.56
C GLU A 15 16.56 -9.49 -0.45
N ALA A 16 17.57 -9.12 -1.24
CA ALA A 16 17.45 -8.13 -2.29
C ALA A 16 16.48 -8.59 -3.40
N GLY A 17 16.52 -9.86 -3.76
CA GLY A 17 15.62 -10.48 -4.72
C GLY A 17 14.16 -10.43 -4.27
N VAL A 18 13.88 -10.73 -3.00
CA VAL A 18 12.53 -10.60 -2.42
C VAL A 18 12.07 -9.15 -2.42
N ASN A 19 12.91 -8.19 -2.04
CA ASN A 19 12.56 -6.75 -2.12
C ASN A 19 12.24 -6.31 -3.56
N LYS A 20 13.01 -6.79 -4.54
CA LYS A 20 12.74 -6.53 -5.96
C LYS A 20 11.40 -7.11 -6.39
N GLN A 21 11.08 -8.35 -5.97
CA GLN A 21 9.82 -9.00 -6.32
C GLN A 21 8.63 -8.28 -5.67
N ILE A 22 8.73 -7.89 -4.39
CA ILE A 22 7.71 -7.07 -3.70
C ILE A 22 7.35 -5.84 -4.53
N ASN A 23 8.35 -5.10 -5.01
CA ASN A 23 8.09 -3.90 -5.82
C ASN A 23 7.47 -4.21 -7.18
N MET A 24 7.79 -5.38 -7.76
CA MET A 24 7.20 -5.84 -9.02
C MET A 24 5.71 -6.19 -8.86
N GLU A 25 5.34 -6.88 -7.78
CA GLU A 25 3.93 -7.18 -7.47
C GLU A 25 3.13 -5.89 -7.19
N LEU A 26 3.72 -4.93 -6.45
CA LEU A 26 3.09 -3.63 -6.22
C LEU A 26 2.89 -2.83 -7.52
N TYR A 27 3.87 -2.86 -8.43
CA TYR A 27 3.72 -2.26 -9.76
C TYR A 27 2.64 -2.94 -10.58
N ALA A 28 2.58 -4.29 -10.57
CA ALA A 28 1.56 -5.04 -11.27
C ALA A 28 0.15 -4.71 -10.74
N SER A 29 0.00 -4.63 -9.42
CA SER A 29 -1.22 -4.16 -8.76
C SER A 29 -1.64 -2.77 -9.25
N TYR A 30 -0.69 -1.83 -9.38
CA TYR A 30 -0.96 -0.46 -9.83
C TYR A 30 -1.38 -0.38 -11.31
N VAL A 31 -0.77 -1.21 -12.17
CA VAL A 31 -1.16 -1.35 -13.58
C VAL A 31 -2.58 -1.91 -13.71
N TYR A 32 -2.91 -2.97 -12.97
CA TYR A 32 -4.25 -3.54 -12.97
C TYR A 32 -5.30 -2.56 -12.43
N HIS A 33 -4.93 -1.74 -11.45
CA HIS A 33 -5.81 -0.70 -10.94
C HIS A 33 -6.14 0.34 -12.02
N SER A 34 -5.13 0.75 -12.81
CA SER A 34 -5.32 1.63 -13.98
C SER A 34 -6.27 1.02 -15.01
N MET A 35 -6.06 -0.26 -15.37
CA MET A 35 -6.95 -0.97 -16.30
C MET A 35 -8.39 -1.02 -15.78
N ALA A 36 -8.57 -1.36 -14.50
CA ALA A 36 -9.89 -1.49 -13.89
C ALA A 36 -10.71 -0.19 -14.02
N TYR A 37 -10.09 0.95 -13.73
CA TYR A 37 -10.78 2.24 -13.76
C TYR A 37 -10.86 2.89 -15.14
N TYR A 38 -10.09 2.41 -16.12
CA TYR A 38 -10.35 2.71 -17.52
C TYR A 38 -11.64 2.04 -18.01
N PHE A 39 -11.83 0.76 -17.69
CA PHE A 39 -13.06 0.03 -18.09
C PHE A 39 -14.32 0.45 -17.33
N ASP A 40 -14.16 1.21 -16.24
CA ASP A 40 -15.23 1.81 -15.45
C ASP A 40 -15.73 3.15 -16.00
N ARG A 41 -15.00 3.77 -16.95
CA ARG A 41 -15.43 5.03 -17.57
C ARG A 41 -16.77 4.88 -18.28
N ASP A 42 -17.57 5.94 -18.33
CA ASP A 42 -18.88 5.94 -18.99
C ASP A 42 -18.79 5.74 -20.51
N ASP A 43 -17.69 6.18 -21.12
CA ASP A 43 -17.42 6.06 -22.56
C ASP A 43 -16.80 4.71 -22.98
N VAL A 44 -16.39 3.87 -22.00
CA VAL A 44 -15.92 2.50 -22.22
C VAL A 44 -16.97 1.48 -21.76
N ALA A 45 -17.50 1.66 -20.54
CA ALA A 45 -18.62 0.94 -19.95
C ALA A 45 -18.54 -0.60 -20.04
N LEU A 46 -17.40 -1.18 -19.67
CA LEU A 46 -17.18 -2.63 -19.66
C LEU A 46 -17.04 -3.16 -18.23
N PRO A 47 -18.14 -3.26 -17.46
CA PRO A 47 -18.11 -3.57 -16.03
C PRO A 47 -17.54 -4.96 -15.70
N GLY A 48 -17.63 -5.90 -16.64
CA GLY A 48 -16.98 -7.21 -16.50
C GLY A 48 -15.45 -7.11 -16.47
N PHE A 49 -14.87 -6.29 -17.34
CA PHE A 49 -13.43 -6.03 -17.35
C PHE A 49 -13.00 -5.17 -16.15
N HIS A 50 -13.80 -4.17 -15.75
CA HIS A 50 -13.57 -3.44 -14.50
C HIS A 50 -13.45 -4.40 -13.31
N LYS A 51 -14.45 -5.27 -13.10
CA LYS A 51 -14.46 -6.23 -11.99
C LYS A 51 -13.28 -7.20 -12.06
N PHE A 52 -12.94 -7.68 -13.25
CA PHE A 52 -11.81 -8.59 -13.45
C PHE A 52 -10.49 -7.93 -13.05
N PHE A 53 -10.16 -6.77 -13.63
CA PHE A 53 -8.89 -6.10 -13.36
C PHE A 53 -8.82 -5.52 -11.95
N LYS A 54 -9.96 -5.13 -11.36
CA LYS A 54 -10.01 -4.76 -9.94
C LYS A 54 -9.60 -5.94 -9.05
N LYS A 55 -10.15 -7.13 -9.30
CA LYS A 55 -9.79 -8.35 -8.57
C LYS A 55 -8.32 -8.72 -8.77
N ALA A 56 -7.81 -8.62 -10.00
CA ALA A 56 -6.40 -8.86 -10.28
C ALA A 56 -5.47 -7.88 -9.52
N SER A 57 -5.84 -6.59 -9.48
CA SER A 57 -5.10 -5.58 -8.71
C SER A 57 -5.04 -5.92 -7.21
N GLU A 58 -6.14 -6.41 -6.64
CA GLU A 58 -6.20 -6.86 -5.25
C GLU A 58 -5.35 -8.12 -5.02
N GLU A 59 -5.40 -9.10 -5.92
CA GLU A 59 -4.59 -10.33 -5.86
C GLU A 59 -3.08 -10.04 -5.90
N GLU A 60 -2.62 -9.17 -6.81
CA GLU A 60 -1.19 -8.82 -6.86
C GLU A 60 -0.71 -8.08 -5.62
N ARG A 61 -1.58 -7.27 -5.01
CA ARG A 61 -1.26 -6.64 -3.74
C ARG A 61 -1.14 -7.67 -2.62
N GLU A 62 -1.99 -8.69 -2.60
CA GLU A 62 -1.85 -9.81 -1.66
C GLU A 62 -0.54 -10.59 -1.90
N HIS A 63 -0.08 -10.73 -3.14
CA HIS A 63 1.23 -11.32 -3.45
C HIS A 63 2.38 -10.50 -2.86
N ALA A 64 2.36 -9.17 -3.04
CA ALA A 64 3.33 -8.28 -2.43
C ALA A 64 3.35 -8.42 -0.90
N GLU A 65 2.18 -8.43 -0.26
CA GLU A 65 2.08 -8.61 1.20
C GLU A 65 2.58 -9.97 1.68
N LYS A 66 2.31 -11.05 0.92
CA LYS A 66 2.85 -12.40 1.23
C LYS A 66 4.38 -12.39 1.21
N LEU A 67 4.98 -11.71 0.23
CA LEU A 67 6.44 -11.56 0.15
C LEU A 67 7.02 -10.65 1.24
N MET A 68 6.34 -9.56 1.60
CA MET A 68 6.73 -8.71 2.73
C MET A 68 6.72 -9.50 4.05
N LYS A 69 5.67 -10.31 4.28
CA LYS A 69 5.61 -11.22 5.42
C LYS A 69 6.78 -12.19 5.39
N PHE A 70 7.01 -12.85 4.25
CA PHE A 70 8.14 -13.77 4.07
C PHE A 70 9.50 -13.10 4.35
N GLN A 71 9.73 -11.88 3.84
CA GLN A 71 10.95 -11.11 4.06
C GLN A 71 11.22 -10.90 5.56
N ASN A 72 10.19 -10.47 6.30
CA ASN A 72 10.25 -10.28 7.74
C ASN A 72 10.49 -11.61 8.48
N GLN A 73 9.84 -12.70 8.05
CA GLN A 73 10.00 -14.03 8.64
C GLN A 73 11.44 -14.56 8.51
N ARG A 74 12.13 -14.26 7.40
CA ARG A 74 13.51 -14.70 7.17
C ARG A 74 14.57 -13.81 7.86
N GLY A 75 14.15 -12.83 8.65
CA GLY A 75 15.05 -11.84 9.27
C GLY A 75 15.63 -10.84 8.27
N GLY A 76 14.97 -10.70 7.12
CA GLY A 76 15.25 -9.66 6.15
C GLY A 76 14.69 -8.30 6.58
N ARG A 77 14.97 -7.29 5.77
CA ARG A 77 14.44 -5.94 5.89
C ARG A 77 13.70 -5.59 4.61
N ILE A 78 12.44 -5.18 4.77
CA ILE A 78 11.64 -4.66 3.66
C ILE A 78 12.21 -3.29 3.30
N VAL A 79 12.58 -3.11 2.03
CA VAL A 79 13.00 -1.82 1.48
C VAL A 79 12.09 -1.52 0.30
N LEU A 80 11.06 -0.70 0.52
CA LEU A 80 10.16 -0.27 -0.53
C LEU A 80 10.89 0.67 -1.51
N GLN A 81 10.48 0.63 -2.77
CA GLN A 81 10.99 1.52 -3.82
C GLN A 81 9.82 2.29 -4.44
N ASP A 82 10.15 3.25 -5.30
CA ASP A 82 9.14 3.98 -6.06
C ASP A 82 8.35 3.01 -6.95
N ILE A 83 7.04 3.20 -6.99
CA ILE A 83 6.16 2.53 -7.93
C ILE A 83 5.92 3.52 -9.08
N ARG A 84 6.51 3.22 -10.23
CA ARG A 84 6.32 4.03 -11.44
C ARG A 84 4.87 3.96 -11.89
N LYS A 85 4.35 5.04 -12.43
CA LYS A 85 3.06 5.02 -13.12
C LYS A 85 3.08 4.02 -14.28
N PRO A 86 1.92 3.45 -14.65
CA PRO A 86 1.82 2.60 -15.83
C PRO A 86 2.31 3.33 -17.09
N GLU A 87 2.94 2.61 -18.01
CA GLU A 87 3.42 3.19 -19.28
C GLU A 87 2.27 3.67 -20.19
N LYS A 88 1.04 3.24 -19.91
CA LYS A 88 -0.18 3.57 -20.65
C LYS A 88 -1.29 4.00 -19.70
N ASP A 89 -1.97 5.08 -20.07
CA ASP A 89 -3.16 5.61 -19.38
C ASP A 89 -4.45 5.31 -20.17
N GLU A 90 -4.32 4.73 -21.38
CA GLU A 90 -5.40 4.34 -22.29
C GLU A 90 -5.19 2.88 -22.71
N TRP A 91 -6.19 2.03 -22.50
CA TRP A 91 -6.04 0.57 -22.63
C TRP A 91 -6.70 -0.02 -23.87
N GLY A 92 -7.40 0.79 -24.66
CA GLY A 92 -8.07 0.37 -25.89
C GLY A 92 -9.26 -0.53 -25.62
N ASP A 93 -9.35 -1.64 -26.36
CA ASP A 93 -10.39 -2.65 -26.12
C ASP A 93 -9.93 -3.72 -25.11
N GLY A 94 -10.85 -4.60 -24.73
CA GLY A 94 -10.56 -5.69 -23.79
C GLY A 94 -9.45 -6.64 -24.28
N LEU A 95 -9.28 -6.83 -25.59
CA LEU A 95 -8.24 -7.69 -26.14
C LEU A 95 -6.86 -7.05 -25.95
N ALA A 96 -6.72 -5.77 -26.27
CA ALA A 96 -5.50 -5.01 -26.08
C ALA A 96 -5.08 -4.99 -24.59
N ALA A 97 -6.02 -4.74 -23.68
CA ALA A 97 -5.76 -4.77 -22.25
C ALA A 97 -5.30 -6.16 -21.77
N MET A 98 -5.99 -7.23 -22.20
CA MET A 98 -5.64 -8.61 -21.82
C MET A 98 -4.27 -9.05 -22.37
N GLN A 99 -3.86 -8.56 -23.54
CA GLN A 99 -2.52 -8.83 -24.08
C GLN A 99 -1.43 -8.16 -23.24
N VAL A 100 -1.66 -6.94 -22.76
CA VAL A 100 -0.71 -6.26 -21.87
C VAL A 100 -0.68 -6.93 -20.50
N ALA A 101 -1.84 -7.31 -19.95
CA ALA A 101 -1.94 -8.10 -18.71
C ALA A 101 -1.14 -9.39 -18.81
N LEU A 102 -1.33 -10.17 -19.89
CA LEU A 102 -0.58 -11.41 -20.11
C LEU A 102 0.95 -11.19 -20.21
N ALA A 103 1.38 -10.09 -20.83
CA ALA A 103 2.80 -9.75 -20.90
C ALA A 103 3.36 -9.39 -19.51
N LEU A 104 2.60 -8.66 -18.71
CA LEU A 104 2.94 -8.32 -17.33
C LEU A 104 3.07 -9.60 -16.48
N GLU A 105 2.10 -10.52 -16.54
CA GLU A 105 2.15 -11.82 -15.85
C GLU A 105 3.39 -12.64 -16.21
N LYS A 106 3.76 -12.66 -17.50
CA LYS A 106 4.98 -13.35 -17.96
C LYS A 106 6.24 -12.74 -17.34
N ASN A 107 6.29 -11.41 -17.20
CA ASN A 107 7.42 -10.71 -16.59
C ASN A 107 7.50 -10.97 -15.08
N VAL A 108 6.36 -10.93 -14.38
CA VAL A 108 6.26 -11.28 -12.95
C VAL A 108 6.75 -12.71 -12.72
N ASN A 109 6.25 -13.67 -13.53
CA ASN A 109 6.67 -15.05 -13.45
C ASN A 109 8.16 -15.24 -13.76
N GLN A 110 8.71 -14.52 -14.74
CA GLN A 110 10.15 -14.58 -15.03
C GLN A 110 10.98 -14.06 -13.85
N ALA A 111 10.53 -13.00 -13.18
CA ALA A 111 11.20 -12.47 -11.99
C ALA A 111 11.16 -13.45 -10.80
N LEU A 112 10.04 -14.19 -10.61
CA LEU A 112 9.95 -15.28 -9.64
C LEU A 112 10.94 -16.42 -9.96
N LEU A 113 11.08 -16.80 -11.23
CA LEU A 113 12.05 -17.81 -11.66
C LEU A 113 13.49 -17.36 -11.41
N ASP A 114 13.79 -16.08 -11.62
CA ASP A 114 15.12 -15.53 -11.35
C ASP A 114 15.40 -15.43 -9.85
N LEU A 115 14.41 -15.05 -9.03
CA LEU A 115 14.49 -15.11 -7.57
C LEU A 115 14.75 -16.54 -7.08
N HIS A 116 14.06 -17.53 -7.65
CA HIS A 116 14.28 -18.93 -7.33
C HIS A 116 15.70 -19.38 -7.64
N LYS A 117 16.28 -18.98 -8.79
CA LYS A 117 17.68 -19.27 -9.11
C LYS A 117 18.63 -18.67 -8.09
N VAL A 118 18.42 -17.39 -7.72
CA VAL A 118 19.24 -16.71 -6.69
C VAL A 118 19.18 -17.48 -5.36
N ALA A 119 18.00 -17.90 -4.93
CA ALA A 119 17.86 -18.70 -3.71
C ALA A 119 18.59 -20.05 -3.82
N ALA A 120 18.44 -20.75 -4.95
CA ALA A 120 19.08 -22.05 -5.20
C ALA A 120 20.61 -21.95 -5.22
N ASP A 121 21.17 -20.97 -5.92
CA ASP A 121 22.62 -20.74 -6.02
C ASP A 121 23.24 -20.41 -4.66
N ASN A 122 22.47 -19.80 -3.76
CA ASN A 122 22.89 -19.46 -2.40
C ASN A 122 22.58 -20.54 -1.35
N GLY A 123 22.10 -21.72 -1.75
CA GLY A 123 21.78 -22.81 -0.83
C GLY A 123 20.61 -22.51 0.11
N ASP A 124 19.74 -21.58 -0.29
CA ASP A 124 18.59 -21.11 0.48
C ASP A 124 17.37 -22.03 0.26
N ALA A 125 17.51 -23.29 0.68
CA ALA A 125 16.54 -24.36 0.43
C ALA A 125 15.35 -24.39 1.41
N GLN A 126 15.23 -23.42 2.33
CA GLN A 126 14.21 -23.45 3.37
C GLN A 126 13.11 -22.40 3.14
N ALA A 127 11.91 -22.90 2.83
CA ALA A 127 10.68 -22.13 2.90
C ALA A 127 9.55 -23.00 3.48
N TYR A 128 9.53 -23.17 4.81
CA TYR A 128 8.34 -23.57 5.55
C TYR A 128 8.27 -22.84 6.90
N TYR A 129 7.37 -21.85 6.95
CA TYR A 129 6.61 -21.34 8.11
C TYR A 129 7.36 -20.63 9.28
N PHE A 130 6.86 -19.43 9.63
CA PHE A 130 6.71 -18.77 10.97
C PHE A 130 7.30 -17.36 11.09
N ASP A 131 6.62 -16.60 11.96
CA ASP A 131 6.53 -15.14 12.15
C ASP A 131 7.80 -14.46 12.69
N ARG A 132 7.89 -13.14 12.51
CA ARG A 132 9.03 -12.27 12.86
C ARG A 132 9.24 -12.18 14.39
N ASP A 133 10.48 -12.22 14.85
CA ASP A 133 10.88 -12.19 16.28
C ASP A 133 11.56 -10.87 16.72
N ASP A 134 12.02 -10.02 15.80
CA ASP A 134 12.79 -8.81 16.15
C ASP A 134 11.97 -7.51 16.31
N VAL A 135 10.70 -7.49 15.88
CA VAL A 135 9.70 -6.45 16.17
C VAL A 135 8.33 -7.12 16.34
N ALA A 136 8.09 -7.68 17.53
CA ALA A 136 6.85 -8.42 17.85
C ALA A 136 5.74 -7.49 18.37
N LEU A 137 5.23 -6.60 17.51
CA LEU A 137 4.13 -5.67 17.79
C LEU A 137 2.97 -5.88 16.77
N PRO A 138 2.22 -6.98 16.86
CA PRO A 138 1.20 -7.36 15.87
C PRO A 138 0.02 -6.38 15.79
N GLY A 139 -0.29 -5.65 16.86
CA GLY A 139 -1.35 -4.64 16.87
C GLY A 139 -1.02 -3.44 15.98
N PHE A 140 0.20 -2.88 16.09
CA PHE A 140 0.67 -1.80 15.21
C PHE A 140 0.67 -2.21 13.74
N HIS A 141 1.09 -3.44 13.42
CA HIS A 141 0.99 -3.96 12.06
C HIS A 141 -0.46 -3.96 11.58
N LYS A 142 -1.40 -4.47 12.38
CA LYS A 142 -2.82 -4.53 12.02
C LYS A 142 -3.40 -3.12 11.80
N PHE A 143 -3.11 -2.19 12.72
CA PHE A 143 -3.55 -0.80 12.63
C PHE A 143 -3.06 -0.11 11.34
N PHE A 144 -1.75 -0.13 11.07
CA PHE A 144 -1.20 0.52 9.88
C PHE A 144 -1.61 -0.17 8.58
N LYS A 145 -1.80 -1.50 8.60
CA LYS A 145 -2.37 -2.22 7.46
C LYS A 145 -3.79 -1.73 7.16
N LYS A 146 -4.64 -1.64 8.19
CA LYS A 146 -6.03 -1.15 8.04
C LYS A 146 -6.06 0.28 7.51
N ALA A 147 -5.26 1.17 8.08
CA ALA A 147 -5.13 2.55 7.60
C ALA A 147 -4.69 2.61 6.13
N SER A 148 -3.74 1.77 5.71
CA SER A 148 -3.34 1.68 4.30
C SER A 148 -4.44 1.14 3.39
N GLU A 149 -5.32 0.26 3.87
CA GLU A 149 -6.46 -0.24 3.12
C GLU A 149 -7.54 0.84 2.96
N GLU A 150 -7.80 1.61 4.02
CA GLU A 150 -8.73 2.75 4.04
C GLU A 150 -8.29 3.85 3.06
N GLU A 151 -7.01 4.25 3.08
CA GLU A 151 -6.48 5.26 2.14
C GLU A 151 -6.58 4.84 0.67
N ARG A 152 -6.51 3.53 0.39
CA ARG A 152 -6.80 3.02 -0.96
C ARG A 152 -8.28 3.17 -1.30
N GLU A 153 -9.18 2.87 -0.37
CA GLU A 153 -10.62 3.08 -0.60
C GLU A 153 -10.95 4.56 -0.83
N HIS A 154 -10.24 5.47 -0.15
CA HIS A 154 -10.30 6.92 -0.40
C HIS A 154 -9.88 7.26 -1.84
N ALA A 155 -8.75 6.73 -2.31
CA ALA A 155 -8.32 6.92 -3.70
C ALA A 155 -9.34 6.36 -4.71
N GLU A 156 -9.92 5.19 -4.44
CA GLU A 156 -10.96 4.58 -5.27
C GLU A 156 -12.24 5.42 -5.32
N LYS A 157 -12.68 5.98 -4.18
CA LYS A 157 -13.83 6.89 -4.12
C LYS A 157 -13.59 8.12 -5.03
N LEU A 158 -12.39 8.73 -4.99
CA LEU A 158 -12.02 9.86 -5.87
C LEU A 158 -12.02 9.47 -7.35
N MET A 159 -11.42 8.33 -7.68
CA MET A 159 -11.37 7.81 -9.06
C MET A 159 -12.77 7.59 -9.63
N LYS A 160 -13.66 6.95 -8.86
CA LYS A 160 -15.07 6.76 -9.25
C LYS A 160 -15.78 8.09 -9.45
N PHE A 161 -15.61 9.03 -8.52
CA PHE A 161 -16.24 10.35 -8.63
C PHE A 161 -15.76 11.08 -9.89
N GLN A 162 -14.47 11.01 -10.20
CA GLN A 162 -13.91 11.59 -11.41
C GLN A 162 -14.48 10.94 -12.68
N ASN A 163 -14.53 9.60 -12.74
CA ASN A 163 -15.14 8.86 -13.86
C ASN A 163 -16.63 9.20 -14.02
N GLN A 164 -17.41 9.26 -12.93
CA GLN A 164 -18.83 9.61 -12.96
C GLN A 164 -19.08 11.01 -13.53
N ARG A 165 -18.11 11.91 -13.42
CA ARG A 165 -18.15 13.28 -13.92
C ARG A 165 -17.55 13.42 -15.33
N GLY A 166 -17.24 12.30 -16.00
CA GLY A 166 -16.62 12.26 -17.34
C GLY A 166 -15.14 12.67 -17.33
N GLY A 167 -14.51 12.71 -16.16
CA GLY A 167 -13.10 13.00 -16.00
C GLY A 167 -12.20 11.80 -16.32
N ARG A 168 -10.95 12.07 -16.68
CA ARG A 168 -9.96 11.03 -16.98
C ARG A 168 -8.95 10.88 -15.85
N ILE A 169 -8.88 9.66 -15.32
CA ILE A 169 -7.87 9.28 -14.34
C ILE A 169 -6.51 9.18 -15.02
N VAL A 170 -5.50 9.85 -14.44
CA VAL A 170 -4.10 9.75 -14.84
C VAL A 170 -3.28 9.48 -13.59
N LEU A 171 -2.77 8.25 -13.48
CA LEU A 171 -1.95 7.82 -12.35
C LEU A 171 -0.56 8.45 -12.42
N GLN A 172 0.06 8.65 -11.25
CA GLN A 172 1.38 9.28 -11.10
C GLN A 172 2.32 8.34 -10.35
N ASP A 173 3.63 8.63 -10.38
CA ASP A 173 4.58 7.85 -9.61
C ASP A 173 4.27 7.94 -8.11
N ILE A 174 4.24 6.79 -7.43
CA ILE A 174 4.13 6.71 -5.99
C ILE A 174 5.55 6.64 -5.43
N ARG A 175 5.96 7.69 -4.74
CA ARG A 175 7.27 7.73 -4.07
C ARG A 175 7.31 6.78 -2.89
N LYS A 176 8.45 6.12 -2.69
CA LYS A 176 8.68 5.37 -1.46
C LYS A 176 8.60 6.28 -0.23
N PRO A 177 8.32 5.74 0.97
CA PRO A 177 8.39 6.49 2.21
C PRO A 177 9.77 7.14 2.43
N GLU A 178 9.81 8.31 3.05
CA GLU A 178 11.07 9.01 3.38
C GLU A 178 11.92 8.25 4.42
N LYS A 179 11.30 7.33 5.16
CA LYS A 179 11.94 6.50 6.18
C LYS A 179 11.61 5.02 5.94
N ASP A 180 12.65 4.21 5.90
CA ASP A 180 12.56 2.75 5.76
C ASP A 180 12.71 2.04 7.14
N GLU A 181 13.16 2.78 8.17
CA GLU A 181 13.23 2.35 9.57
C GLU A 181 12.43 3.31 10.48
N TRP A 182 11.44 2.78 11.19
CA TRP A 182 10.46 3.57 11.94
C TRP A 182 10.83 3.76 13.42
N GLY A 183 11.81 3.03 13.93
CA GLY A 183 12.24 3.09 15.33
C GLY A 183 11.25 2.41 16.27
N ASP A 184 10.52 3.21 17.07
CA ASP A 184 9.48 2.75 17.98
C ASP A 184 8.07 3.16 17.49
N GLY A 185 7.03 2.53 18.03
CA GLY A 185 5.64 2.77 17.68
C GLY A 185 5.19 4.20 17.91
N LEU A 186 5.78 4.92 18.88
CA LEU A 186 5.55 6.35 19.06
C LEU A 186 6.05 7.16 17.86
N ALA A 187 7.27 6.90 17.40
CA ALA A 187 7.82 7.56 16.22
C ALA A 187 7.00 7.24 14.95
N ALA A 188 6.57 5.98 14.78
CA ALA A 188 5.69 5.57 13.68
C ALA A 188 4.36 6.34 13.68
N MET A 189 3.68 6.40 14.83
CA MET A 189 2.41 7.13 15.00
C MET A 189 2.56 8.64 14.76
N GLN A 190 3.70 9.23 15.12
CA GLN A 190 3.98 10.65 14.85
C GLN A 190 4.14 10.95 13.36
N VAL A 191 4.77 10.05 12.61
CA VAL A 191 4.86 10.21 11.15
C VAL A 191 3.49 10.00 10.51
N ALA A 192 2.72 9.02 10.96
CA ALA A 192 1.34 8.81 10.49
C ALA A 192 0.47 10.04 10.75
N LEU A 193 0.52 10.64 11.94
CA LEU A 193 -0.21 11.88 12.24
C LEU A 193 0.19 13.04 11.30
N ALA A 194 1.48 13.15 10.97
CA ALA A 194 1.94 14.18 10.03
C ALA A 194 1.42 13.92 8.61
N LEU A 195 1.42 12.66 8.17
CA LEU A 195 0.84 12.24 6.90
C LEU A 195 -0.66 12.57 6.83
N GLU A 196 -1.44 12.19 7.84
CA GLU A 196 -2.88 12.48 7.89
C GLU A 196 -3.19 13.96 7.82
N LYS A 197 -2.40 14.79 8.52
CA LYS A 197 -2.54 16.25 8.46
C LYS A 197 -2.23 16.81 7.07
N ASN A 198 -1.23 16.25 6.37
CA ASN A 198 -0.90 16.66 5.01
C ASN A 198 -2.01 16.25 4.03
N VAL A 199 -2.56 15.04 4.16
CA VAL A 199 -3.72 14.57 3.36
C VAL A 199 -4.93 15.47 3.62
N ASN A 200 -5.23 15.78 4.88
CA ASN A 200 -6.31 16.70 5.23
C ASN A 200 -6.11 18.11 4.63
N GLN A 201 -4.87 18.64 4.65
CA GLN A 201 -4.60 19.92 4.00
C GLN A 201 -4.82 19.85 2.48
N ALA A 202 -4.38 18.79 1.82
CA ALA A 202 -4.62 18.59 0.39
C ALA A 202 -6.13 18.50 0.06
N LEU A 203 -6.92 17.85 0.91
CA LEU A 203 -8.38 17.80 0.77
C LEU A 203 -9.04 19.18 0.97
N LEU A 204 -8.56 19.98 1.93
CA LEU A 204 -9.03 21.35 2.12
C LEU A 204 -8.67 22.25 0.93
N ASP A 205 -7.47 22.10 0.37
CA ASP A 205 -7.06 22.84 -0.82
C ASP A 205 -7.90 22.43 -2.03
N LEU A 206 -8.21 21.13 -2.19
CA LEU A 206 -9.10 20.62 -3.23
C LEU A 206 -10.54 21.11 -3.05
N HIS A 207 -11.05 21.12 -1.82
CA HIS A 207 -12.36 21.67 -1.48
C HIS A 207 -12.45 23.16 -1.82
N LYS A 208 -11.40 23.92 -1.50
CA LYS A 208 -11.33 25.33 -1.85
C LYS A 208 -11.38 25.55 -3.36
N VAL A 209 -10.66 24.75 -4.14
CA VAL A 209 -10.74 24.81 -5.62
C VAL A 209 -12.17 24.54 -6.09
N ALA A 210 -12.87 23.55 -5.53
CA ALA A 210 -14.26 23.28 -5.86
C ALA A 210 -15.17 24.46 -5.51
N ALA A 211 -15.02 25.05 -4.31
CA ALA A 211 -15.79 26.18 -3.85
C ALA A 211 -15.56 27.44 -4.71
N ASP A 212 -14.31 27.76 -5.03
CA ASP A 212 -13.92 28.91 -5.87
C ASP A 212 -14.50 28.81 -7.29
N ASN A 213 -14.75 27.58 -7.78
CA ASN A 213 -15.38 27.31 -9.07
C ASN A 213 -16.90 27.09 -8.98
N GLY A 214 -17.50 27.19 -7.80
CA GLY A 214 -18.95 26.98 -7.59
C GLY A 214 -19.40 25.52 -7.79
N ASP A 215 -18.51 24.54 -7.68
CA ASP A 215 -18.84 23.12 -7.80
C ASP A 215 -19.40 22.56 -6.49
N ALA A 216 -20.66 22.87 -6.22
CA ALA A 216 -21.35 22.50 -4.99
C ALA A 216 -21.40 20.98 -4.75
N GLN A 217 -21.39 20.17 -5.81
CA GLN A 217 -21.40 18.72 -5.66
C GLN A 217 -20.02 18.19 -5.26
N MET A 218 -18.94 18.77 -5.79
CA MET A 218 -17.58 18.38 -5.40
C MET A 218 -17.26 18.82 -3.97
N THR A 219 -17.74 19.99 -3.53
CA THR A 219 -17.60 20.39 -2.12
C THR A 219 -18.34 19.44 -1.18
N ASP A 220 -19.60 19.09 -1.49
CA ASP A 220 -20.41 18.14 -0.72
C ASP A 220 -19.76 16.75 -0.67
N PHE A 221 -19.24 16.26 -1.80
CA PHE A 221 -18.53 14.99 -1.87
C PHE A 221 -17.29 14.96 -0.97
N ILE A 222 -16.47 16.03 -0.99
CA ILE A 222 -15.26 16.11 -0.16
C ILE A 222 -15.62 16.21 1.33
N GLU A 223 -16.63 17.01 1.67
CA GLU A 223 -17.12 17.17 3.05
C GLU A 223 -17.67 15.86 3.62
N GLY A 224 -18.57 15.21 2.87
CA GLY A 224 -19.31 14.03 3.31
C GLY A 224 -18.49 12.75 3.35
N HIS A 225 -17.50 12.59 2.48
CA HIS A 225 -16.73 11.34 2.35
C HIS A 225 -15.29 11.40 2.86
N TYR A 226 -14.74 12.58 3.21
CA TYR A 226 -13.34 12.69 3.60
C TYR A 226 -13.11 13.62 4.80
N LEU A 227 -13.64 14.85 4.79
CA LEU A 227 -13.25 15.82 5.83
C LEU A 227 -13.68 15.39 7.24
N THR A 228 -14.84 14.74 7.37
CA THR A 228 -15.28 14.19 8.65
C THR A 228 -14.39 13.02 9.09
N GLU A 229 -14.15 12.07 8.18
CA GLU A 229 -13.29 10.90 8.42
C GLU A 229 -11.86 11.33 8.81
N GLN A 230 -11.30 12.38 8.18
CA GLN A 230 -9.97 12.90 8.51
C GLN A 230 -9.88 13.53 9.90
N VAL A 231 -10.90 14.26 10.34
CA VAL A 231 -10.90 14.80 11.70
C VAL A 231 -10.90 13.66 12.74
N GLU A 232 -11.67 12.61 12.48
CA GLU A 232 -11.73 11.42 13.32
C GLU A 232 -10.40 10.65 13.34
N SER A 233 -9.79 10.39 12.18
CA SER A 233 -8.48 9.73 12.05
C SER A 233 -7.37 10.51 12.76
N ILE A 234 -7.28 11.83 12.53
CA ILE A 234 -6.30 12.70 13.20
C ILE A 234 -6.47 12.66 14.72
N LYS A 235 -7.72 12.66 15.21
CA LYS A 235 -8.03 12.57 16.63
C LYS A 235 -7.61 11.22 17.21
N GLN A 236 -7.93 10.13 16.52
CA GLN A 236 -7.58 8.76 16.93
C GLN A 236 -6.06 8.60 17.07
N ILE A 237 -5.29 8.99 16.04
CA ILE A 237 -3.82 8.90 16.09
C ILE A 237 -3.25 9.81 17.19
N SER A 238 -3.83 11.00 17.39
CA SER A 238 -3.40 11.91 18.47
C SER A 238 -3.63 11.33 19.87
N ASP A 239 -4.73 10.61 20.08
CA ASP A 239 -5.00 9.90 21.33
C ASP A 239 -4.02 8.75 21.53
N HIS A 240 -3.74 7.98 20.49
CA HIS A 240 -2.74 6.90 20.52
C HIS A 240 -1.34 7.43 20.88
N ILE A 241 -0.89 8.54 20.27
CA ILE A 241 0.37 9.21 20.62
C ILE A 241 0.38 9.63 22.10
N THR A 242 -0.72 10.19 22.59
CA THR A 242 -0.82 10.65 23.99
C THR A 242 -0.72 9.47 24.95
N ASN A 243 -1.37 8.36 24.65
CA ASN A 243 -1.32 7.15 25.46
C ASN A 243 0.05 6.49 25.40
N LEU A 244 0.68 6.38 24.22
CA LEU A 244 2.05 5.87 24.08
C LEU A 244 3.07 6.67 24.91
N LYS A 245 2.94 8.00 24.93
CA LYS A 245 3.77 8.87 25.79
C LYS A 245 3.57 8.58 27.29
N ARG A 246 2.34 8.23 27.71
CA ARG A 246 2.04 7.88 29.11
C ARG A 246 2.56 6.50 29.47
N CYS A 247 2.41 5.53 28.57
CA CYS A 247 2.85 4.15 28.77
C CYS A 247 4.38 4.04 28.86
N GLY A 248 5.10 4.88 28.12
CA GLY A 248 6.56 4.82 28.05
C GLY A 248 7.05 3.64 27.20
N LYS A 249 8.37 3.57 26.99
CA LYS A 249 9.00 2.58 26.11
C LYS A 249 9.04 1.18 26.73
N GLY A 250 9.25 0.17 25.89
CA GLY A 250 9.45 -1.21 26.33
C GLY A 250 8.12 -1.85 26.74
N LEU A 251 7.95 -2.19 28.03
CA LEU A 251 6.75 -2.88 28.51
C LEU A 251 5.47 -2.07 28.27
N GLY A 252 5.51 -0.75 28.44
CA GLY A 252 4.34 0.10 28.24
C GLY A 252 3.83 0.09 26.80
N GLU A 253 4.74 0.20 25.84
CA GLU A 253 4.47 0.11 24.40
C GLU A 253 3.96 -1.26 23.98
N TYR A 254 4.56 -2.34 24.52
CA TYR A 254 4.10 -3.70 24.29
C TYR A 254 2.66 -3.91 24.80
N MET A 255 2.35 -3.41 26.00
CA MET A 255 0.99 -3.49 26.54
C MET A 255 0.01 -2.65 25.71
N PHE A 256 0.43 -1.49 25.21
CA PHE A 256 -0.40 -0.67 24.33
C PHE A 256 -0.72 -1.39 23.01
N ASP A 257 0.29 -1.99 22.37
CA ASP A 257 0.10 -2.80 21.16
C ASP A 257 -0.94 -3.89 21.37
N LYS A 258 -0.80 -4.62 22.49
CA LYS A 258 -1.64 -5.76 22.81
C LYS A 258 -3.08 -5.37 23.15
N GLU A 259 -3.26 -4.35 23.98
CA GLU A 259 -4.58 -4.02 24.57
C GLU A 259 -5.36 -2.97 23.76
N THR A 260 -4.70 -2.19 22.88
CA THR A 260 -5.35 -1.09 22.15
C THR A 260 -5.42 -1.29 20.64
N LEU A 261 -4.46 -2.02 20.04
CA LEU A 261 -4.35 -2.12 18.57
C LEU A 261 -4.69 -3.50 18.00
N GLN A 262 -5.06 -4.49 18.83
CA GLN A 262 -5.36 -5.85 18.36
C GLN A 262 -6.81 -6.07 17.92
N ASP A 263 -7.74 -5.16 18.21
CA ASP A 263 -9.16 -5.26 17.86
C ASP A 263 -9.46 -4.92 16.39
#